data_AF-A0A800C9S1-F1
#
_entry.id   AF-A0A800C9S1-F1
#
_cell.length_a   1.000
_cell.length_b   1.000
_cell.length_c   1.000
_cell.angle_alpha   90.00
_cell.angle_beta   90.00
_cell.angle_gamma   90.00
#
_symmetry.space_group_name_H-M   'P 1'
#
loop_
_entity.id
_entity.type
_entity.pdbx_description
1 polymer ?
#
loop_
_entity_poly.entity_id
_entity_poly.type
_entity_poly.pdbx_seq_one_letter_code
_entity_poly.pdbx_strand_id
1 'polypeptide(L)'
;NVAMAREKSTPICQDTGTPIFEVHHPFGVSTRMLTQQIHEAVAQATAKAYLRPNAVDSLTGKNSGNNLGIDFPTIHFHEWDEDRIFITLQLKGGGSENVSTQYKLPDARLGAGRDLEGVRRVVLDAVLQAQGKGCAPGVLGVAIGGDRGTGYIVAKKQLLRKIDDMNLNPDLAALEARILEEANELGIGPMGFGGKTTVLGVKIGVAHRLPASFFVSIAYMCWANRRAEMNVSLQDGQVTEVSYA
;
A
#
# COMPACT_ATOMS: atom_id res chain seq x y z
N ASN A 1 -8.82 -20.65 -1.15
CA ASN A 1 -7.47 -20.19 -0.79
C ASN A 1 -7.42 -19.59 0.61
N VAL A 2 -8.16 -18.51 0.91
CA VAL A 2 -8.20 -17.86 2.24
C VAL A 2 -8.43 -18.85 3.40
N ALA A 3 -9.45 -19.71 3.28
CA ALA A 3 -9.77 -20.70 4.32
C ALA A 3 -8.60 -21.65 4.62
N MET A 4 -7.96 -22.18 3.57
CA MET A 4 -6.80 -23.09 3.72
C MET A 4 -5.59 -22.40 4.36
N ALA A 5 -5.31 -21.15 3.95
CA ALA A 5 -4.21 -20.37 4.52
C ALA A 5 -4.41 -20.13 6.02
N ARG A 6 -5.65 -19.85 6.44
CA ARG A 6 -6.02 -19.68 7.85
C ARG A 6 -5.90 -20.99 8.63
N GLU A 7 -6.45 -22.07 8.12
CA GLU A 7 -6.43 -23.39 8.78
C GLU A 7 -4.99 -23.90 8.98
N LYS A 8 -4.14 -23.73 7.97
CA LYS A 8 -2.78 -24.28 7.96
C LYS A 8 -1.71 -23.31 8.46
N SER A 9 -2.09 -22.08 8.81
CA SER A 9 -1.16 -21.00 9.17
C SER A 9 -0.04 -20.79 8.12
N THR A 10 -0.40 -20.93 6.84
CA THR A 10 0.53 -20.81 5.70
C THR A 10 0.26 -19.52 4.92
N PRO A 11 1.26 -18.94 4.23
CA PRO A 11 1.04 -17.77 3.39
C PRO A 11 -0.08 -17.98 2.36
N ILE A 12 -0.97 -17.00 2.22
CA ILE A 12 -2.05 -17.02 1.22
C ILE A 12 -1.54 -16.95 -0.23
N CYS A 13 -0.33 -16.44 -0.44
CA CYS A 13 0.29 -16.27 -1.74
C CYS A 13 1.78 -16.63 -1.64
N GLN A 14 2.33 -17.22 -2.71
CA GLN A 14 3.74 -17.59 -2.82
C GLN A 14 4.68 -16.39 -2.75
N ASP A 15 4.21 -15.20 -3.10
CA ASP A 15 4.92 -13.94 -2.89
C ASP A 15 4.36 -13.30 -1.62
N THR A 16 5.11 -13.38 -0.52
CA THR A 16 4.72 -12.77 0.76
C THR A 16 4.86 -11.24 0.79
N GLY A 17 5.32 -10.64 -0.31
CA GLY A 17 5.48 -9.21 -0.49
C GLY A 17 6.71 -8.61 0.18
N THR A 18 6.89 -7.31 -0.07
CA THR A 18 7.80 -6.43 0.66
C THR A 18 7.12 -5.98 1.95
N PRO A 19 7.76 -6.14 3.13
CA PRO A 19 7.27 -5.55 4.36
C PRO A 19 7.47 -4.03 4.35
N ILE A 20 6.38 -3.29 4.50
CA ILE A 20 6.34 -1.84 4.60
C ILE A 20 5.71 -1.50 5.95
N PHE A 21 6.47 -0.83 6.80
CA PHE A 21 6.05 -0.41 8.14
C PHE A 21 5.75 1.10 8.15
N GLU A 22 4.61 1.46 8.73
CA GLU A 22 4.30 2.83 9.16
C GLU A 22 4.29 2.82 10.69
N VAL A 23 5.24 3.52 11.30
CA VAL A 23 5.49 3.49 12.74
C VAL A 23 5.28 4.90 13.30
N HIS A 24 4.21 5.07 14.08
CA HIS A 24 4.00 6.27 14.87
C HIS A 24 4.52 6.04 16.29
N HIS A 25 5.26 7.00 16.83
CA HIS A 25 5.89 6.86 18.14
C HIS A 25 5.94 8.20 18.89
N PRO A 26 5.92 8.18 20.24
CA PRO A 26 6.12 9.40 21.00
C PRO A 26 7.56 9.89 20.91
N PHE A 27 7.74 11.16 21.27
CA PHE A 27 9.05 11.75 21.47
C PHE A 27 9.89 10.93 22.46
N GLY A 28 11.20 10.82 22.19
CA GLY A 28 12.15 10.10 23.03
C GLY A 28 12.25 8.59 22.78
N VAL A 29 11.36 8.01 21.95
CA VAL A 29 11.50 6.62 21.51
C VAL A 29 12.58 6.50 20.44
N SER A 30 13.54 5.58 20.66
CA SER A 30 14.65 5.39 19.72
C SER A 30 14.21 4.65 18.46
N THR A 31 14.14 5.36 17.34
CA THR A 31 13.89 4.77 16.00
C THR A 31 14.93 3.72 15.63
N ARG A 32 16.20 3.88 16.06
CA ARG A 32 17.24 2.86 15.86
C ARG A 32 16.92 1.54 16.57
N MET A 33 16.44 1.60 17.82
CA MET A 33 16.04 0.39 18.57
C MET A 33 14.80 -0.25 17.95
N LEU A 34 13.81 0.55 17.54
CA LEU A 34 12.63 0.05 16.83
C LEU A 34 13.01 -0.64 15.52
N THR A 35 13.90 -0.03 14.72
CA THR A 35 14.41 -0.64 13.48
C THR A 35 15.07 -2.00 13.77
N GLN A 36 15.90 -2.10 14.81
CA GLN A 36 16.52 -3.37 15.18
C GLN A 36 15.48 -4.44 15.55
N GLN A 37 14.50 -4.09 16.38
CA GLN A 37 13.42 -5.01 16.78
C GLN A 37 12.57 -5.46 15.58
N ILE A 38 12.26 -4.53 14.66
CA ILE A 38 11.54 -4.84 13.41
C ILE A 38 12.36 -5.80 12.54
N HIS A 39 13.67 -5.56 12.37
CA HIS A 39 14.54 -6.43 11.60
C HIS A 39 14.63 -7.84 12.21
N GLU A 40 14.77 -7.94 13.53
CA GLU A 40 14.78 -9.23 14.23
C GLU A 40 13.44 -9.97 14.05
N ALA A 41 12.32 -9.28 14.16
CA ALA A 41 10.99 -9.86 13.94
C ALA A 41 10.80 -10.36 12.49
N VAL A 42 11.24 -9.58 11.49
CA VAL A 42 11.17 -9.98 10.07
C VAL A 42 12.05 -11.20 9.78
N ALA A 43 13.28 -11.23 10.30
CA ALA A 43 14.17 -12.36 10.15
C ALA A 43 13.60 -13.63 10.81
N GLN A 44 13.04 -13.51 12.02
CA GLN A 44 12.37 -14.61 12.71
C GLN A 44 11.14 -15.12 11.96
N ALA A 45 10.30 -14.22 11.44
CA ALA A 45 9.13 -14.59 10.65
C ALA A 45 9.53 -15.31 9.36
N THR A 46 10.63 -14.91 8.73
CA THR A 46 11.20 -15.58 7.56
C THR A 46 11.73 -16.97 7.90
N ALA A 47 12.48 -17.11 9.01
CA ALA A 47 12.99 -18.41 9.47
C ALA A 47 11.87 -19.40 9.84
N LYS A 48 10.73 -18.90 10.34
CA LYS A 48 9.52 -19.67 10.64
C LYS A 48 8.64 -19.95 9.41
N ALA A 49 9.09 -19.54 8.21
CA ALA A 49 8.34 -19.67 6.94
C ALA A 49 6.98 -18.95 6.90
N TYR A 50 6.74 -17.96 7.78
CA TYR A 50 5.62 -17.04 7.66
C TYR A 50 5.82 -16.06 6.50
N LEU A 51 7.08 -15.76 6.19
CA LEU A 51 7.49 -14.98 5.03
C LEU A 51 8.39 -15.82 4.12
N ARG A 52 8.20 -15.68 2.81
CA ARG A 52 9.20 -16.11 1.82
C ARG A 52 10.33 -15.10 1.82
N PRO A 53 11.61 -15.52 1.71
CA PRO A 53 12.72 -14.59 1.56
C PRO A 53 12.64 -13.87 0.20
N ASN A 54 12.19 -12.63 0.22
CA ASN A 54 11.90 -11.77 -0.93
C ASN A 54 12.93 -10.65 -1.14
N ALA A 55 13.78 -10.35 -0.15
CA ALA A 55 14.86 -9.38 -0.32
C ALA A 55 16.00 -9.94 -1.18
N VAL A 56 16.16 -9.36 -2.37
CA VAL A 56 17.17 -9.73 -3.36
C VAL A 56 18.03 -8.51 -3.68
N ASP A 57 19.35 -8.67 -3.59
CA ASP A 57 20.31 -7.65 -3.99
C ASP A 57 20.20 -7.39 -5.49
N SER A 58 19.93 -6.14 -5.86
CA SER A 58 19.60 -5.77 -7.24
C SER A 58 20.80 -5.81 -8.20
N LEU A 59 22.04 -5.79 -7.70
CA LEU A 59 23.23 -5.84 -8.52
C LEU A 59 23.69 -7.28 -8.78
N THR A 60 23.63 -8.12 -7.75
CA THR A 60 24.16 -9.49 -7.78
C THR A 60 23.09 -10.55 -8.01
N GLY A 61 21.81 -10.22 -7.79
CA GLY A 61 20.71 -11.18 -7.80
C GLY A 61 20.70 -12.13 -6.60
N LYS A 62 21.59 -11.94 -5.62
CA LYS A 62 21.68 -12.79 -4.44
C LYS A 62 20.51 -12.51 -3.49
N ASN A 63 19.80 -13.55 -3.09
CA ASN A 63 18.78 -13.46 -2.05
C ASN A 63 19.43 -13.41 -0.66
N SER A 64 18.95 -12.52 0.21
CA SER A 64 19.41 -12.39 1.60
C SER A 64 19.11 -13.61 2.48
N GLY A 65 18.05 -14.37 2.14
CA GLY A 65 17.56 -15.51 2.89
C GLY A 65 16.71 -15.16 4.12
N ASN A 66 16.67 -13.90 4.54
CA ASN A 66 16.01 -13.48 5.79
C ASN A 66 15.14 -12.22 5.66
N ASN A 67 14.89 -11.74 4.44
CA ASN A 67 14.16 -10.49 4.17
C ASN A 67 14.83 -9.22 4.72
N LEU A 68 16.15 -9.21 4.89
CA LEU A 68 16.91 -8.02 5.27
C LEU A 68 17.85 -7.59 4.14
N GLY A 69 18.03 -6.29 3.98
CA GLY A 69 18.93 -5.71 2.98
C GLY A 69 19.02 -4.20 3.09
N ILE A 70 19.66 -3.57 2.10
CA ILE A 70 19.68 -2.10 1.98
C ILE A 70 18.24 -1.64 1.74
N ASP A 71 17.72 -0.80 2.65
CA ASP A 71 16.35 -0.28 2.65
C ASP A 71 15.24 -1.34 2.57
N PHE A 72 15.51 -2.54 3.11
CA PHE A 72 14.55 -3.66 3.17
C PHE A 72 14.61 -4.34 4.55
N PRO A 73 13.51 -4.38 5.33
CA PRO A 73 12.18 -3.83 5.02
C PRO A 73 12.14 -2.30 4.99
N THR A 74 11.09 -1.73 4.39
CA THR A 74 10.87 -0.27 4.41
C THR A 74 10.20 0.14 5.71
N ILE A 75 10.71 1.17 6.38
CA ILE A 75 10.17 1.68 7.65
C ILE A 75 10.00 3.20 7.56
N HIS A 76 8.78 3.66 7.72
CA HIS A 76 8.43 5.07 7.81
C HIS A 76 8.11 5.43 9.25
N PHE A 77 8.94 6.27 9.87
CA PHE A 77 8.72 6.77 11.23
C PHE A 77 8.00 8.11 11.22
N HIS A 78 7.04 8.27 12.13
CA HIS A 78 6.30 9.51 12.38
C HIS A 78 6.27 9.76 13.89
N GLU A 79 6.90 10.84 14.34
CA GLU A 79 6.80 11.23 15.74
C GLU A 79 5.45 11.92 15.99
N TRP A 80 4.81 11.64 17.13
CA TRP A 80 3.53 12.23 17.54
C TRP A 80 3.45 12.49 19.04
N ASP A 81 2.39 13.17 19.47
CA ASP A 81 2.15 13.55 20.87
C ASP A 81 1.30 12.52 21.65
N GLU A 82 1.16 11.29 21.14
CA GLU A 82 0.40 10.23 21.81
C GLU A 82 1.31 9.30 22.62
N ASP A 83 0.88 8.91 23.82
CA ASP A 83 1.57 7.95 24.71
C ASP A 83 1.42 6.48 24.25
N ARG A 84 1.62 6.23 22.97
CA ARG A 84 1.59 4.88 22.40
C ARG A 84 2.47 4.77 21.15
N ILE A 85 2.97 3.58 20.89
CA ILE A 85 3.54 3.22 19.59
C ILE A 85 2.44 2.56 18.76
N PHE A 86 2.22 3.04 17.55
CA PHE A 86 1.28 2.44 16.61
C PHE A 86 1.99 2.02 15.34
N ILE A 87 1.91 0.73 15.03
CA ILE A 87 2.60 0.14 13.89
C ILE A 87 1.56 -0.44 12.95
N THR A 88 1.61 0.00 11.69
CA THR A 88 0.92 -0.69 10.60
C THR A 88 1.94 -1.41 9.74
N LEU A 89 1.70 -2.70 9.48
CA LEU A 89 2.47 -3.49 8.53
C LEU A 89 1.62 -3.76 7.30
N GLN A 90 2.14 -3.43 6.12
CA GLN A 90 1.60 -3.85 4.83
C GLN A 90 2.59 -4.79 4.13
N LEU A 91 2.08 -5.91 3.60
CA LEU A 91 2.87 -6.88 2.84
C LEU A 91 2.57 -6.78 1.34
N LYS A 92 3.29 -5.88 0.67
CA LYS A 92 3.01 -5.47 -0.70
C LYS A 92 3.61 -6.45 -1.73
N GLY A 93 2.75 -7.17 -2.47
CA GLY A 93 3.20 -8.14 -3.48
C GLY A 93 3.82 -7.48 -4.71
N GLY A 94 4.91 -8.05 -5.24
CA GLY A 94 5.68 -7.51 -6.37
C GLY A 94 4.86 -7.36 -7.65
N GLY A 95 3.96 -8.32 -7.95
CA GLY A 95 3.07 -8.21 -9.12
C GLY A 95 2.17 -6.98 -9.08
N SER A 96 1.61 -6.66 -7.90
CA SER A 96 0.81 -5.45 -7.69
C SER A 96 1.65 -4.18 -7.67
N GLU A 97 2.91 -4.27 -7.22
CA GLU A 97 3.85 -3.14 -7.23
C GLU A 97 4.23 -2.76 -8.67
N ASN A 98 4.50 -3.74 -9.52
CA ASN A 98 4.92 -3.54 -10.90
C ASN A 98 3.86 -2.88 -11.80
N VAL A 99 2.59 -2.89 -11.40
CA VAL A 99 1.49 -2.21 -12.12
C VAL A 99 1.07 -0.89 -11.46
N SER A 100 1.75 -0.48 -10.39
CA SER A 100 1.59 0.87 -9.84
C SER A 100 2.22 1.88 -10.79
N THR A 101 1.64 3.07 -10.89
CA THR A 101 2.07 4.08 -11.88
C THR A 101 1.83 5.49 -11.37
N GLN A 102 2.51 6.46 -11.97
CA GLN A 102 2.37 7.87 -11.65
C GLN A 102 2.27 8.69 -12.93
N TYR A 103 1.22 9.49 -13.01
CA TYR A 103 0.97 10.40 -14.13
C TYR A 103 1.37 11.83 -13.75
N LYS A 104 1.76 12.59 -14.77
CA LYS A 104 1.94 14.05 -14.69
C LYS A 104 0.82 14.72 -15.48
N LEU A 105 0.08 15.59 -14.82
CA LEU A 105 -1.02 16.34 -15.44
C LEU A 105 -0.60 17.78 -15.82
N PRO A 106 -1.08 18.29 -16.97
CA PRO A 106 -1.99 17.62 -17.89
C PRO A 106 -1.31 16.50 -18.71
N ASP A 107 -2.08 15.46 -19.07
CA ASP A 107 -1.69 14.41 -20.03
C ASP A 107 -2.54 14.55 -21.29
N ALA A 108 -1.90 15.02 -22.37
CA ALA A 108 -2.58 15.29 -23.64
C ALA A 108 -3.12 14.04 -24.33
N ARG A 109 -2.48 12.87 -24.17
CA ARG A 109 -2.94 11.63 -24.83
C ARG A 109 -4.29 11.16 -24.31
N LEU A 110 -4.55 11.45 -23.04
CA LEU A 110 -5.79 11.07 -22.35
C LEU A 110 -6.79 12.24 -22.28
N GLY A 111 -6.41 13.43 -22.75
CA GLY A 111 -7.17 14.66 -22.53
C GLY A 111 -7.40 14.94 -21.04
N ALA A 112 -6.43 14.61 -20.20
CA ALA A 112 -6.54 14.74 -18.74
C ALA A 112 -5.99 16.09 -18.28
N GLY A 113 -6.89 16.95 -17.77
CA GLY A 113 -6.57 18.28 -17.23
C GLY A 113 -5.97 18.23 -15.81
N ARG A 114 -5.71 19.40 -15.22
CA ARG A 114 -5.26 19.54 -13.81
C ARG A 114 -6.45 19.67 -12.86
N ASP A 115 -7.38 18.74 -12.97
CA ASP A 115 -8.67 18.71 -12.28
C ASP A 115 -9.08 17.27 -11.94
N LEU A 116 -10.19 17.10 -11.23
CA LEU A 116 -10.69 15.78 -10.83
C LEU A 116 -11.12 14.91 -12.02
N GLU A 117 -11.53 15.53 -13.13
CA GLU A 117 -11.82 14.85 -14.40
C GLU A 117 -10.55 14.21 -14.97
N GLY A 118 -9.45 14.95 -14.99
CA GLY A 118 -8.13 14.45 -15.38
C GLY A 118 -7.63 13.34 -14.46
N VAL A 119 -7.84 13.48 -13.14
CA VAL A 119 -7.54 12.42 -12.15
C VAL A 119 -8.30 11.15 -12.48
N ARG A 120 -9.62 11.22 -12.71
CA ARG A 120 -10.43 10.05 -13.07
C ARG A 120 -9.85 9.32 -14.28
N ARG A 121 -9.55 10.07 -15.35
CA ARG A 121 -9.06 9.52 -16.62
C ARG A 121 -7.75 8.76 -16.46
N VAL A 122 -6.80 9.32 -15.72
CA VAL A 122 -5.51 8.65 -15.52
C VAL A 122 -5.60 7.45 -14.57
N VAL A 123 -6.52 7.47 -13.60
CA VAL A 123 -6.76 6.30 -12.75
C VAL A 123 -7.40 5.17 -13.56
N LEU A 124 -8.35 5.47 -14.44
CA LEU A 124 -8.95 4.47 -15.34
C LEU A 124 -7.94 3.95 -16.37
N ASP A 125 -7.10 4.82 -16.93
CA ASP A 125 -5.99 4.39 -17.78
C ASP A 125 -5.05 3.46 -17.00
N ALA A 126 -4.72 3.74 -15.74
CA ALA A 126 -3.89 2.84 -14.93
C ALA A 126 -4.50 1.44 -14.79
N VAL A 127 -5.82 1.35 -14.56
CA VAL A 127 -6.54 0.07 -14.51
C VAL A 127 -6.51 -0.63 -15.86
N LEU A 128 -6.74 0.12 -16.93
CA LEU A 128 -6.67 -0.38 -18.30
C LEU A 128 -5.27 -0.89 -18.63
N GLN A 129 -4.18 -0.19 -18.28
CA GLN A 129 -2.82 -0.67 -18.54
C GLN A 129 -2.49 -1.92 -17.71
N ALA A 130 -3.05 -2.04 -16.50
CA ALA A 130 -2.80 -3.20 -15.64
C ALA A 130 -3.37 -4.51 -16.21
N GLN A 131 -4.49 -4.48 -16.96
CA GLN A 131 -5.11 -5.67 -17.59
C GLN A 131 -5.20 -6.90 -16.67
N GLY A 132 -5.43 -6.71 -15.36
CA GLY A 132 -5.50 -7.78 -14.37
C GLY A 132 -4.14 -8.34 -13.87
N LYS A 133 -3.00 -7.92 -14.43
CA LYS A 133 -1.64 -8.39 -14.08
C LYS A 133 -1.23 -8.10 -12.63
N GLY A 134 -1.89 -7.14 -11.97
CA GLY A 134 -1.72 -6.82 -10.54
C GLY A 134 -2.45 -7.75 -9.55
N CYS A 135 -2.98 -8.87 -10.04
CA CYS A 135 -3.85 -9.85 -9.35
C CYS A 135 -5.24 -9.30 -8.98
N ALA A 136 -5.93 -8.81 -10.03
CA ALA A 136 -7.34 -8.38 -9.96
C ALA A 136 -8.26 -9.51 -9.43
N PRO A 137 -9.33 -9.19 -8.67
CA PRO A 137 -9.80 -7.84 -8.40
C PRO A 137 -8.92 -7.11 -7.36
N GLY A 138 -8.51 -5.87 -7.67
CA GLY A 138 -7.55 -5.11 -6.87
C GLY A 138 -8.16 -3.97 -6.06
N VAL A 139 -7.39 -3.35 -5.17
CA VAL A 139 -7.75 -2.10 -4.50
C VAL A 139 -6.78 -1.01 -4.96
N LEU A 140 -7.29 0.17 -5.29
CA LEU A 140 -6.49 1.30 -5.73
C LEU A 140 -6.30 2.28 -4.58
N GLY A 141 -5.06 2.53 -4.20
CA GLY A 141 -4.67 3.70 -3.43
C GLY A 141 -4.24 4.79 -4.39
N VAL A 142 -4.79 5.99 -4.27
CA VAL A 142 -4.51 7.10 -5.18
C VAL A 142 -4.07 8.31 -4.37
N ALA A 143 -3.05 9.03 -4.83
CA ALA A 143 -2.66 10.31 -4.29
C ALA A 143 -2.71 11.39 -5.36
N ILE A 144 -3.38 12.51 -5.06
CA ILE A 144 -3.37 13.72 -5.87
C ILE A 144 -2.39 14.71 -5.23
N GLY A 145 -1.31 15.04 -5.95
CA GLY A 145 -0.24 15.91 -5.46
C GLY A 145 0.98 15.16 -4.94
N GLY A 146 1.77 15.82 -4.10
CA GLY A 146 3.11 15.36 -3.70
C GLY A 146 4.16 15.49 -4.80
N ASP A 147 5.39 15.11 -4.48
CA ASP A 147 6.46 14.86 -5.46
C ASP A 147 6.44 13.39 -5.94
N ARG A 148 7.46 12.98 -6.70
CA ARG A 148 7.55 11.62 -7.24
C ARG A 148 7.60 10.52 -6.18
N GLY A 149 8.26 10.76 -5.05
CA GLY A 149 8.32 9.84 -3.92
C GLY A 149 7.10 9.99 -3.02
N THR A 150 6.82 11.20 -2.54
CA THR A 150 5.74 11.48 -1.59
C THR A 150 4.37 11.02 -2.11
N GLY A 151 4.10 11.19 -3.42
CA GLY A 151 2.87 10.71 -4.03
C GLY A 151 2.64 9.20 -3.86
N TYR A 152 3.69 8.37 -4.02
CA TYR A 152 3.56 6.93 -3.81
C TYR A 152 3.42 6.56 -2.34
N ILE A 153 4.08 7.27 -1.42
CA ILE A 153 3.91 7.06 0.02
C ILE A 153 2.45 7.32 0.39
N VAL A 154 1.89 8.46 -0.01
CA VAL A 154 0.48 8.82 0.28
C VAL A 154 -0.49 7.84 -0.36
N ALA A 155 -0.25 7.42 -1.61
CA ALA A 155 -1.09 6.44 -2.30
C ALA A 155 -1.07 5.09 -1.57
N LYS A 156 0.09 4.63 -1.10
CA LYS A 156 0.21 3.39 -0.31
C LYS A 156 -0.49 3.50 1.05
N LYS A 157 -0.43 4.65 1.72
CA LYS A 157 -1.21 4.89 2.95
C LYS A 157 -2.71 4.76 2.74
N GLN A 158 -3.24 5.15 1.57
CA GLN A 158 -4.66 4.96 1.27
C GLN A 158 -5.09 3.49 1.22
N LEU A 159 -4.17 2.56 0.95
CA LEU A 159 -4.43 1.12 0.98
C LEU A 159 -4.59 0.56 2.40
N LEU A 160 -4.46 1.38 3.45
CA LEU A 160 -4.77 1.03 4.85
C LEU A 160 -6.24 1.28 5.21
N ARG A 161 -6.95 2.11 4.43
CA ARG A 161 -8.39 2.37 4.63
C ARG A 161 -9.21 1.10 4.40
N LYS A 162 -10.28 0.91 5.17
CA LYS A 162 -11.20 -0.23 5.01
C LYS A 162 -11.98 -0.13 3.69
N ILE A 163 -12.44 -1.25 3.15
CA ILE A 163 -13.15 -1.26 1.86
C ILE A 163 -14.44 -0.44 1.94
N ASP A 164 -15.17 -0.58 3.06
CA ASP A 164 -16.43 0.09 3.39
C ASP A 164 -16.27 1.53 3.93
N ASP A 165 -15.03 1.99 4.12
CA ASP A 165 -14.76 3.37 4.50
C ASP A 165 -15.13 4.36 3.37
N MET A 166 -15.57 5.56 3.73
CA MET A 166 -15.88 6.65 2.81
C MET A 166 -14.94 7.83 3.03
N ASN A 167 -14.55 8.50 1.94
CA ASN A 167 -13.76 9.72 2.07
C ASN A 167 -14.53 10.82 2.82
N LEU A 168 -13.88 11.51 3.74
CA LEU A 168 -14.48 12.63 4.46
C LEU A 168 -14.71 13.85 3.56
N ASN A 169 -13.94 13.98 2.48
CA ASN A 169 -14.18 15.00 1.47
C ASN A 169 -15.24 14.49 0.46
N PRO A 170 -16.39 15.19 0.32
CA PRO A 170 -17.50 14.72 -0.52
C PRO A 170 -17.14 14.64 -2.01
N ASP A 171 -16.30 15.53 -2.53
CA ASP A 171 -15.86 15.50 -3.93
C ASP A 171 -14.99 14.26 -4.20
N LEU A 172 -14.10 13.93 -3.26
CA LEU A 172 -13.27 12.73 -3.36
C LEU A 172 -14.08 11.46 -3.15
N ALA A 173 -15.08 11.46 -2.26
CA ALA A 173 -15.97 10.32 -2.07
C ALA A 173 -16.77 10.02 -3.35
N ALA A 174 -17.31 11.06 -3.99
CA ALA A 174 -18.00 10.92 -5.28
C ALA A 174 -17.05 10.42 -6.37
N LEU A 175 -15.81 10.91 -6.40
CA LEU A 175 -14.80 10.46 -7.36
C LEU A 175 -14.37 9.00 -7.13
N GLU A 176 -14.16 8.57 -5.87
CA GLU A 176 -13.87 7.19 -5.50
C GLU A 176 -14.96 6.23 -6.02
N ALA A 177 -16.23 6.56 -5.75
CA ALA A 177 -17.37 5.78 -6.19
C ALA A 177 -17.47 5.69 -7.72
N ARG A 178 -17.33 6.84 -8.40
CA ARG A 178 -17.39 6.90 -9.86
C ARG A 178 -16.28 6.09 -10.53
N ILE A 179 -15.04 6.20 -10.05
CA ILE A 179 -13.93 5.40 -10.58
C ILE A 179 -14.17 3.91 -10.33
N LEU A 180 -14.66 3.53 -9.15
CA LEU A 180 -14.94 2.13 -8.81
C LEU A 180 -15.96 1.52 -9.78
N GLU A 181 -17.03 2.25 -10.09
CA GLU A 181 -18.05 1.84 -11.06
C GLU A 181 -17.44 1.72 -12.47
N GLU A 182 -16.90 2.81 -13.01
CA GLU A 182 -16.37 2.87 -14.39
C GLU A 182 -15.22 1.85 -14.60
N ALA A 183 -14.37 1.62 -13.60
CA ALA A 183 -13.28 0.64 -13.70
C ALA A 183 -13.78 -0.81 -13.79
N ASN A 184 -14.94 -1.11 -13.20
CA ASN A 184 -15.57 -2.43 -13.27
C ASN A 184 -16.38 -2.63 -14.57
N GLU A 185 -16.73 -1.55 -15.27
CA GLU A 185 -17.34 -1.60 -16.61
C GLU A 185 -16.34 -1.89 -17.73
N LEU A 186 -15.02 -1.75 -17.49
CA LEU A 186 -13.96 -2.04 -18.46
C LEU A 186 -13.91 -3.50 -18.92
N GLY A 187 -14.62 -4.41 -18.25
CA GLY A 187 -14.74 -5.82 -18.64
C GLY A 187 -13.45 -6.63 -18.50
N ILE A 188 -12.43 -6.13 -17.79
CA ILE A 188 -11.15 -6.83 -17.57
C ILE A 188 -11.35 -8.04 -16.64
N GLY A 189 -12.16 -7.88 -15.59
CA GLY A 189 -12.51 -8.91 -14.61
C GLY A 189 -11.35 -9.53 -13.81
N PRO A 190 -11.63 -10.60 -13.03
CA PRO A 190 -10.66 -11.26 -12.19
C PRO A 190 -9.49 -11.83 -12.99
N MET A 191 -8.27 -11.52 -12.56
CA MET A 191 -7.01 -11.94 -13.20
C MET A 191 -6.88 -11.56 -14.70
N GLY A 192 -7.76 -10.71 -15.23
CA GLY A 192 -7.77 -10.33 -16.65
C GLY A 192 -8.52 -11.29 -17.59
N PHE A 193 -9.27 -12.26 -17.05
CA PHE A 193 -10.02 -13.23 -17.87
C PHE A 193 -11.44 -12.79 -18.26
N GLY A 194 -11.76 -11.51 -18.06
CA GLY A 194 -13.10 -10.99 -18.24
C GLY A 194 -13.99 -11.16 -17.01
N GLY A 195 -15.11 -10.44 -16.99
CA GLY A 195 -16.09 -10.46 -15.90
C GLY A 195 -16.38 -9.09 -15.32
N LYS A 196 -17.19 -9.06 -14.25
CA LYS A 196 -17.78 -7.83 -13.70
C LYS A 196 -16.94 -7.11 -12.66
N THR A 197 -15.86 -7.72 -12.17
CA THR A 197 -15.11 -7.18 -11.02
C THR A 197 -13.61 -7.17 -11.32
N THR A 198 -13.10 -5.98 -11.59
CA THR A 198 -11.69 -5.65 -11.82
C THR A 198 -11.08 -4.98 -10.59
N VAL A 199 -11.86 -4.19 -9.85
CA VAL A 199 -11.44 -3.51 -8.63
C VAL A 199 -12.50 -3.64 -7.54
N LEU A 200 -12.05 -3.81 -6.30
CA LEU A 200 -12.85 -3.93 -5.09
C LEU A 200 -13.03 -2.59 -4.36
N GLY A 201 -12.15 -1.62 -4.62
CA GLY A 201 -12.18 -0.33 -3.92
C GLY A 201 -11.19 0.67 -4.51
N VAL A 202 -11.52 1.95 -4.35
CA VAL A 202 -10.67 3.09 -4.70
C VAL A 202 -10.61 4.00 -3.48
N LYS A 203 -9.40 4.38 -3.07
CA LYS A 203 -9.15 5.22 -1.89
C LYS A 203 -8.21 6.35 -2.29
N ILE A 204 -8.71 7.58 -2.30
CA ILE A 204 -8.01 8.78 -2.75
C ILE A 204 -7.57 9.62 -1.55
N GLY A 205 -6.29 9.97 -1.53
CA GLY A 205 -5.71 10.96 -0.64
C GLY A 205 -5.20 12.17 -1.42
N VAL A 206 -4.96 13.26 -0.70
CA VAL A 206 -4.39 14.48 -1.26
C VAL A 206 -3.11 14.85 -0.51
N ALA A 207 -2.17 15.46 -1.23
CA ALA A 207 -0.99 16.08 -0.65
C ALA A 207 -0.74 17.42 -1.32
N HIS A 208 -0.13 18.35 -0.58
CA HIS A 208 0.36 19.58 -1.20
C HIS A 208 1.36 19.25 -2.32
N ARG A 209 1.38 20.12 -3.33
CA ARG A 209 2.20 19.95 -4.53
C ARG A 209 2.91 21.27 -4.84
N LEU A 210 4.07 21.18 -5.48
CA LEU A 210 4.67 22.33 -6.13
C LEU A 210 3.69 22.89 -7.19
N PRO A 211 3.46 24.22 -7.30
CA PRO A 211 2.49 24.77 -8.25
C PRO A 211 2.71 24.32 -9.71
N ALA A 212 3.98 24.16 -10.12
CA ALA A 212 4.36 23.70 -11.46
C ALA A 212 4.11 22.19 -11.71
N SER A 213 3.95 21.40 -10.64
CA SER A 213 3.82 19.95 -10.69
C SER A 213 2.41 19.52 -10.29
N PHE A 214 1.80 18.64 -11.07
CA PHE A 214 0.52 17.99 -10.72
C PHE A 214 0.69 16.50 -10.98
N PHE A 215 1.04 15.74 -9.95
CA PHE A 215 1.18 14.30 -10.05
C PHE A 215 -0.05 13.58 -9.52
N VAL A 216 -0.37 12.46 -10.14
CA VAL A 216 -1.36 11.50 -9.65
C VAL A 216 -0.68 10.15 -9.55
N SER A 217 -0.45 9.68 -8.33
CA SER A 217 0.15 8.36 -8.06
C SER A 217 -0.94 7.34 -7.80
N ILE A 218 -0.85 6.18 -8.42
CA ILE A 218 -1.74 5.04 -8.23
C ILE A 218 -0.91 3.87 -7.72
N ALA A 219 -1.14 3.50 -6.46
CA ALA A 219 -0.65 2.28 -5.84
C ALA A 219 -1.71 1.18 -6.02
N TYR A 220 -1.42 0.19 -6.85
CA TYR A 220 -2.32 -0.95 -7.06
C TYR A 220 -2.04 -2.02 -6.00
N MET A 221 -3.08 -2.53 -5.34
CA MET A 221 -3.00 -3.66 -4.41
C MET A 221 -3.78 -4.85 -4.94
N CYS A 222 -3.20 -6.05 -4.85
CA CYS A 222 -3.89 -7.27 -5.24
C CYS A 222 -5.04 -7.62 -4.29
N TRP A 223 -5.87 -8.58 -4.68
CA TRP A 223 -6.92 -9.13 -3.81
C TRP A 223 -6.38 -9.65 -2.46
N ALA A 224 -5.12 -10.10 -2.42
CA ALA A 224 -4.41 -10.47 -1.20
C ALA A 224 -3.85 -9.21 -0.48
N ASN A 225 -4.74 -8.28 -0.12
CA ASN A 225 -4.40 -7.10 0.65
C ASN A 225 -4.07 -7.48 2.10
N ARG A 226 -2.81 -7.77 2.35
CA ARG A 226 -2.29 -8.23 3.65
C ARG A 226 -1.77 -7.05 4.43
N ARG A 227 -2.47 -6.73 5.51
CA ARG A 227 -2.09 -5.68 6.46
C ARG A 227 -2.49 -6.09 7.87
N ALA A 228 -1.79 -5.56 8.85
CA ALA A 228 -2.09 -5.72 10.27
C ALA A 228 -1.67 -4.46 11.02
N GLU A 229 -2.37 -4.18 12.11
CA GLU A 229 -2.09 -3.06 13.00
C GLU A 229 -1.71 -3.58 14.39
N MET A 230 -0.80 -2.87 15.05
CA MET A 230 -0.40 -3.14 16.43
C MET A 230 -0.36 -1.81 17.19
N ASN A 231 -1.05 -1.77 18.33
CA ASN A 231 -0.98 -0.67 19.28
C ASN A 231 -0.21 -1.14 20.52
N VAL A 232 0.72 -0.31 20.98
CA VAL A 232 1.52 -0.53 22.19
C VAL A 232 1.34 0.69 23.08
N SER A 233 0.51 0.58 24.10
CA SER A 233 0.25 1.66 25.07
C SER A 233 1.45 1.82 25.99
N LEU A 234 1.81 3.07 26.28
CA LEU A 234 2.92 3.42 27.15
C LEU A 234 2.42 4.20 28.37
N GLN A 235 3.05 3.98 29.52
CA GLN A 235 2.91 4.81 30.71
C GLN A 235 4.29 5.00 31.33
N ASP A 236 4.72 6.25 31.49
CA ASP A 236 6.06 6.60 32.00
C ASP A 236 7.21 5.89 31.24
N GLY A 237 7.03 5.74 29.93
CA GLY A 237 7.99 5.04 29.05
C GLY A 237 7.98 3.52 29.15
N GLN A 238 7.07 2.92 29.93
CA GLN A 238 6.90 1.47 30.05
C GLN A 238 5.69 0.97 29.27
N VAL A 239 5.79 -0.23 28.70
CA VAL A 239 4.68 -0.88 27.99
C VAL A 239 3.64 -1.34 29.01
N THR A 240 2.39 -0.91 28.83
CA THR A 240 1.25 -1.30 29.68
C THR A 240 0.32 -2.28 28.99
N GLU A 241 0.13 -2.13 27.67
CA GLU A 241 -0.78 -2.96 26.89
C GLU A 241 -0.27 -3.12 25.46
N VAL A 242 -0.50 -4.29 24.87
CA VAL A 242 -0.30 -4.54 23.44
C VAL A 242 -1.59 -5.11 22.86
N SER A 243 -2.10 -4.49 21.81
CA SER A 243 -3.28 -4.97 21.07
C SER A 243 -3.04 -5.01 19.57
N TYR A 244 -3.78 -5.89 18.88
CA TYR A 244 -3.65 -6.16 17.44
C TYR A 244 -5.01 -5.98 16.75
N ALA A 245 -5.01 -5.41 15.54
CA ALA A 245 -6.21 -5.24 14.71
C ALA A 245 -5.99 -5.68 13.26
#